data_AF-A0A916NFB0-F1
#
_entry.id   AF-A0A916NFB0-F1
#
_cell.length_a   1.000
_cell.length_b   1.000
_cell.length_c   1.000
_cell.angle_alpha   90.00
_cell.angle_beta   90.00
_cell.angle_gamma   90.00
#
_symmetry.space_group_name_H-M   'P 1'
#
loop_
_entity.id
_entity.type
_entity.pdbx_description
1 polymer ?
#
loop_
_entity_poly.entity_id
_entity_poly.type
_entity_poly.pdbx_seq_one_letter_code
_entity_poly.pdbx_strand_id
1 'polypeptide(L)'
;MGVEFETRLYLKEPFSENELKTVIHKLGISPKELLRTKETIFKENFKDKDLSDQEIMQAMLDHPKLIERPIVVNNDRAVIGRPPSSIKDIF
;
A
#
# COMPACT_ATOMS: atom_id res chain seq x y z
N MET A 1 9.03 -23.20 -12.35
CA MET A 1 7.83 -22.62 -12.97
C MET A 1 7.80 -21.15 -12.63
N GLY A 2 7.80 -20.28 -13.63
CA GLY A 2 7.64 -18.83 -13.42
C GLY A 2 6.16 -18.52 -13.35
N VAL A 3 5.76 -17.69 -12.39
CA VAL A 3 4.43 -17.08 -12.39
C VAL A 3 4.51 -15.87 -13.32
N GLU A 4 3.60 -15.75 -14.28
CA GLU A 4 3.46 -14.51 -15.05
C GLU A 4 2.88 -13.43 -14.13
N PHE A 5 3.57 -12.30 -14.01
CA PHE A 5 3.11 -11.17 -13.22
C PHE A 5 3.28 -9.87 -14.00
N GLU A 6 2.35 -8.95 -13.79
CA GLU A 6 2.46 -7.59 -14.27
C GLU A 6 3.10 -6.70 -13.20
N THR A 7 4.00 -5.81 -13.61
CA THR A 7 4.61 -4.82 -12.70
C THR A 7 4.05 -3.44 -12.98
N ARG A 8 3.31 -2.88 -12.01
CA ARG A 8 2.85 -1.49 -12.04
C ARG A 8 3.75 -0.60 -11.19
N LEU A 9 4.25 0.49 -11.78
CA LEU A 9 5.02 1.50 -11.07
C LEU A 9 4.08 2.58 -10.50
N TYR A 10 3.49 2.31 -9.34
CA TYR A 10 2.50 3.19 -8.70
C TYR A 10 3.01 4.62 -8.38
N LEU A 11 4.33 4.86 -8.41
CA LEU A 11 4.90 6.22 -8.31
C LEU A 11 4.79 7.02 -9.62
N LYS A 12 4.67 6.35 -10.76
CA LYS A 12 4.43 6.95 -12.08
C LYS A 12 2.94 6.97 -12.41
N GLU A 13 2.25 5.89 -12.05
CA GLU A 13 0.82 5.68 -12.30
C GLU A 13 0.10 5.48 -10.96
N PRO A 14 -0.14 6.58 -10.21
CA PRO A 14 -0.74 6.50 -8.88
C PRO A 14 -2.09 5.81 -8.93
N PHE A 15 -2.48 5.23 -7.79
CA PHE A 15 -3.81 4.66 -7.63
C PHE A 15 -4.85 5.78 -7.65
N SER A 16 -6.00 5.49 -8.26
CA SER A 16 -7.22 6.21 -7.92
C SER A 16 -7.70 5.84 -6.52
N GLU A 17 -8.58 6.65 -5.94
CA GLU A 17 -9.17 6.38 -4.62
C GLU A 17 -9.86 5.01 -4.57
N ASN A 18 -10.63 4.67 -5.60
CA ASN A 18 -11.34 3.39 -5.68
C ASN A 18 -10.39 2.20 -5.80
N GLU A 19 -9.30 2.34 -6.57
CA GLU A 19 -8.28 1.30 -6.66
C GLU A 19 -7.56 1.09 -5.32
N LEU A 20 -7.16 2.18 -4.65
CA LEU A 20 -6.48 2.09 -3.37
C LEU A 20 -7.38 1.45 -2.30
N LYS A 21 -8.66 1.84 -2.24
CA LYS A 21 -9.67 1.19 -1.39
C LYS A 21 -9.77 -0.31 -1.69
N THR A 22 -9.80 -0.68 -2.97
CA THR A 22 -9.87 -2.08 -3.40
C THR A 22 -8.62 -2.85 -2.96
N VAL A 23 -7.43 -2.27 -3.10
CA VAL A 23 -6.17 -2.88 -2.67
C VAL A 23 -6.15 -3.08 -1.15
N ILE A 24 -6.53 -2.07 -0.37
CA ILE A 24 -6.61 -2.16 1.09
C ILE A 24 -7.60 -3.24 1.52
N HIS A 25 -8.76 -3.31 0.86
CA HIS A 25 -9.75 -4.35 1.11
C HIS A 25 -9.20 -5.75 0.83
N LYS A 26 -8.48 -5.94 -0.29
CA LYS A 26 -7.82 -7.22 -0.63
C LYS A 26 -6.69 -7.59 0.31
N LEU A 27 -6.01 -6.60 0.89
CA LEU A 27 -5.00 -6.80 1.93
C LEU A 27 -5.62 -7.22 3.26
N GLY A 28 -6.88 -6.85 3.53
CA GLY A 28 -7.57 -7.14 4.78
C GLY A 28 -6.99 -6.38 5.98
N ILE A 29 -6.41 -5.20 5.73
CA ILE A 29 -5.76 -4.36 6.75
C ILE A 29 -6.38 -2.96 6.80
N SER A 30 -6.06 -2.20 7.84
CA SER A 30 -6.39 -0.77 7.91
C SER A 30 -5.44 0.07 7.02
N PRO A 31 -5.87 1.26 6.53
CA PRO A 31 -4.99 2.19 5.82
C PRO A 31 -3.71 2.54 6.59
N LYS A 32 -3.79 2.59 7.94
CA LYS A 32 -2.66 2.85 8.82
C LYS A 32 -1.58 1.77 8.76
N GLU A 33 -1.95 0.51 8.53
CA GLU A 33 -0.99 -0.58 8.37
C GLU A 33 -0.29 -0.56 7.01
N LEU A 34 -0.94 0.02 5.99
CA LEU A 34 -0.32 0.26 4.69
C LEU A 34 0.61 1.48 4.69
N LEU A 35 0.49 2.36 5.68
CA LEU A 35 1.21 3.62 5.73
C LEU A 35 2.69 3.43 6.04
N ARG A 36 3.53 3.91 5.13
CA ARG A 36 4.99 3.87 5.22
C ARG A 36 5.53 4.99 6.10
N THR A 37 5.65 4.72 7.38
CA THR A 37 6.09 5.69 8.41
C THR A 37 7.56 6.11 8.32
N LYS A 38 8.38 5.43 7.51
CA LYS A 38 9.83 5.70 7.40
C LYS A 38 10.19 6.82 6.43
N GLU A 39 9.26 7.22 5.54
CA GLU A 39 9.51 8.29 4.58
C GLU A 39 9.65 9.64 5.25
N THR A 40 10.51 10.50 4.71
CA THR A 40 10.75 11.86 5.23
C THR A 40 9.46 12.66 5.29
N ILE A 41 8.62 12.56 4.25
CA ILE A 41 7.34 13.27 4.18
C ILE A 41 6.40 12.87 5.32
N PHE A 42 6.38 11.59 5.74
CA PHE A 42 5.64 11.15 6.91
C PHE A 42 6.20 11.82 8.18
N LYS A 43 7.52 11.78 8.36
CA LYS A 43 8.20 12.34 9.53
C LYS A 43 7.98 13.84 9.70
N GLU A 44 7.94 14.58 8.60
CA GLU A 44 7.82 16.04 8.62
C GLU A 44 6.36 16.52 8.73
N ASN A 45 5.40 15.81 8.12
CA ASN A 45 4.04 16.33 7.94
C ASN A 45 2.96 15.58 8.74
N PHE A 46 3.26 14.35 9.18
CA PHE A 46 2.24 13.39 9.63
C PHE A 46 2.59 12.66 10.93
N LYS A 47 3.86 12.58 11.34
CA LYS A 47 4.33 11.76 12.47
C LYS A 47 3.64 12.07 13.81
N ASP A 48 3.38 13.35 14.10
CA ASP A 48 2.79 13.78 15.36
C ASP A 48 1.28 14.06 15.25
N LYS A 49 0.65 13.66 14.14
CA LYS A 49 -0.78 13.78 13.91
C LYS A 49 -1.49 12.46 14.20
N ASP A 50 -2.62 12.53 14.88
CA ASP A 50 -3.54 11.41 14.96
C ASP A 50 -4.45 11.45 13.73
N LEU A 51 -4.05 10.72 12.69
CA LEU A 51 -4.75 10.70 11.40
C LEU A 51 -5.82 9.61 11.40
N SER A 52 -7.01 9.98 10.96
CA SER A 52 -8.07 9.03 10.62
C SER A 52 -7.73 8.21 9.37
N ASP A 53 -8.41 7.09 9.19
CA ASP A 53 -8.27 6.24 7.99
C ASP A 53 -8.52 7.01 6.69
N GLN A 54 -9.46 7.96 6.70
CA GLN A 54 -9.75 8.81 5.55
C GLN A 54 -8.59 9.76 5.25
N GLU A 55 -8.01 10.40 6.26
CA GLU A 55 -6.85 11.28 6.10
C GLU A 55 -5.61 10.50 5.64
N ILE A 56 -5.41 9.28 6.14
CA ILE A 56 -4.31 8.41 5.71
C ILE A 56 -4.50 8.01 4.24
N MET A 57 -5.72 7.66 3.82
CA MET A 57 -6.00 7.38 2.41
C MET A 57 -5.72 8.59 1.53
N GLN A 58 -6.19 9.77 1.92
CA GLN A 58 -5.93 11.00 1.16
C GLN A 58 -4.42 11.28 1.06
N ALA A 59 -3.69 11.16 2.16
CA ALA A 59 -2.24 11.33 2.17
C ALA A 59 -1.53 10.34 1.23
N MET A 60 -1.98 9.08 1.16
CA MET A 60 -1.43 8.08 0.23
C MET A 60 -1.75 8.39 -1.24
N LEU A 61 -2.91 8.98 -1.54
CA LEU A 61 -3.26 9.41 -2.90
C LEU A 61 -2.44 10.63 -3.33
N ASP A 62 -2.30 11.62 -2.45
CA ASP A 62 -1.53 12.84 -2.70
C ASP A 62 -0.02 12.55 -2.75
N HIS A 63 0.42 11.58 -1.95
CA HIS A 63 1.81 11.18 -1.83
C HIS A 63 1.95 9.65 -1.91
N PRO A 64 1.96 9.07 -3.12
CA PRO A 64 2.07 7.63 -3.31
C PRO A 64 3.27 7.00 -2.58
N LYS A 65 4.37 7.74 -2.37
CA LYS A 65 5.54 7.29 -1.58
C LYS A 65 5.19 6.82 -0.17
N LEU A 66 4.09 7.29 0.40
CA LEU A 66 3.56 6.88 1.69
C LEU A 66 2.94 5.47 1.70
N ILE A 67 2.81 4.82 0.55
CA ILE A 67 2.27 3.46 0.44
C ILE A 67 3.42 2.44 0.64
N GLU A 68 3.24 1.49 1.56
CA GLU A 68 4.22 0.44 1.80
C GLU A 68 4.32 -0.54 0.63
N ARG A 69 5.55 -1.01 0.35
CA ARG A 69 5.88 -1.78 -0.86
C ARG A 69 6.84 -2.94 -0.60
N PRO A 70 6.86 -3.99 -1.43
CA PRO A 70 5.95 -4.23 -2.55
C PRO A 70 4.58 -4.71 -2.08
N ILE A 71 3.54 -4.38 -2.84
CA ILE A 71 2.21 -4.99 -2.71
C ILE A 71 2.10 -6.02 -3.83
N VAL A 72 1.78 -7.25 -3.48
CA VAL A 72 1.49 -8.32 -4.44
C VAL A 72 0.00 -8.56 -4.41
N VAL A 73 -0.64 -8.54 -5.57
CA VAL A 73 -2.08 -8.80 -5.73
C VAL A 73 -2.23 -10.08 -6.55
N ASN A 74 -3.04 -11.02 -6.06
CA ASN A 74 -3.40 -12.23 -6.77
C ASN A 74 -4.92 -12.45 -6.65
N ASN A 75 -5.65 -12.27 -7.75
CA ASN A 75 -7.11 -12.29 -7.78
C ASN A 75 -7.73 -11.40 -6.69
N ASP A 76 -8.44 -12.00 -5.74
CA ASP A 76 -9.16 -11.30 -4.65
C ASP A 76 -8.32 -11.11 -3.38
N ARG A 77 -7.05 -11.49 -3.40
CA ARG A 77 -6.14 -11.36 -2.25
C ARG A 77 -4.99 -10.41 -2.59
N ALA A 78 -4.45 -9.76 -1.57
CA ALA A 78 -3.22 -9.00 -1.66
C ALA A 78 -2.38 -9.20 -0.40
N VAL A 79 -1.06 -9.03 -0.52
CA VAL A 79 -0.12 -9.09 0.62
C VAL A 79 0.97 -8.04 0.48
N ILE A 80 1.46 -7.52 1.60
CA ILE A 80 2.68 -6.70 1.65
C ILE A 80 3.87 -7.67 1.69
N GLY A 81 4.74 -7.61 0.70
CA GLY A 81 5.91 -8.50 0.55
C GLY A 81 7.08 -8.20 1.49
N ARG A 82 6.80 -7.70 2.71
CA ARG A 82 7.78 -7.42 3.76
C ARG A 82 7.27 -7.99 5.08
N PRO A 83 7.75 -9.18 5.50
CA PRO A 83 8.85 -9.95 4.91
C PRO A 83 8.50 -10.62 3.58
N PRO A 84 9.49 -11.02 2.75
CA PRO A 84 9.25 -11.74 1.49
C PRO A 84 8.48 -13.05 1.67
N SER A 85 8.56 -13.66 2.85
CA SER A 85 7.81 -14.87 3.19
C SER A 85 6.29 -14.67 3.07
N SER A 86 5.76 -13.47 3.32
CA SER A 86 4.33 -13.16 3.20
C SER A 86 3.78 -13.33 1.78
N ILE A 87 4.66 -13.27 0.76
CA ILE A 87 4.28 -13.50 -0.63
C ILE A 87 3.86 -14.96 -0.84
N LYS A 88 4.40 -15.91 -0.05
CA LYS A 88 4.04 -17.33 -0.17
C LYS A 88 2.61 -17.60 0.26
N ASP A 89 2.01 -16.74 1.09
CA ASP A 89 0.64 -16.93 1.58
C ASP A 89 -0.42 -16.58 0.54
N ILE A 90 -0.02 -16.05 -0.63
CA ILE A 90 -0.91 -15.63 -1.71
C ILE A 90 -0.95 -16.62 -2.90
N PHE A 91 -0.11 -17.65 -2.89
CA PHE A 91 0.02 -18.65 -3.97
C PHE A 91 -0.35 -20.05 -3.50
#